data_AF-A0A1I7I5I1-F1
#
_entry.id   AF-A0A1I7I5I1-F1
#
_cell.length_a   1.000
_cell.length_b   1.000
_cell.length_c   1.000
_cell.angle_alpha   90.00
_cell.angle_beta   90.00
_cell.angle_gamma   90.00
#
_symmetry.space_group_name_H-M   'P 1'
#
loop_
_entity.id
_entity.type
_entity.pdbx_description
1 polymer ?
#
loop_
_entity_poly.entity_id
_entity_poly.type
_entity_poly.pdbx_seq_one_letter_code
_entity_poly.pdbx_strand_id
1 'polypeptide(L)'
;MIKNRKSNGLLLLLLSAVLTLLLLGASAQQAHGAVYNGKYWLKVNKQASVITAYRRTNGRWKPVRAMLTSTGAPSMPTKSGTYYSSMKRRWLTMSMDGKFFDYGQYTCRVYGQVYIHSVWYYAKNHAAQATAEFNKLGSPASHGCIRVSTADAKWIYDNCPAGTKITVYSSSKPGPLGKPLGTKVSTARQQYWDPTDPAKGNPYYIMRKPVITVSPKKRTTVNYGSRYNLKTGVTAKDPNSFMDLTKYLKITGKYQWKNHSWKKVSGISTKNLGAYKVTYYVNDPWGRSASKSFRFDVKDLSKPVIRGAKSVTVTEGQKNAVAGVTASQKTGSRTAAIQVKIVQPDHTVKNLTYAQAKAYVFRQTGRHTVTYTVTNRYDTSIRRTVTVTFTVKAQPADVPDVTGMTEAEAGAALKNAGFRVKVDRKKYVMTAEEKARNQELASAGFNTVVSQSVSGTAPKGSAVTIFVLTEKTAASSADPSRTAAAGGSALAG
;
A
#
# COMPACT_ATOMS: atom_id res chain seq x y z
N MET A 1 -106.98 -6.77 -23.48
CA MET A 1 -106.54 -7.48 -22.25
C MET A 1 -105.07 -7.81 -22.41
N ILE A 2 -104.14 -7.04 -21.80
CA ILE A 2 -103.58 -7.30 -20.45
C ILE A 2 -102.97 -8.72 -20.41
N LYS A 3 -101.69 -8.96 -20.10
CA LYS A 3 -100.54 -8.16 -19.66
C LYS A 3 -99.28 -9.03 -19.87
N ASN A 4 -98.19 -8.35 -20.18
CA ASN A 4 -96.77 -8.73 -20.08
C ASN A 4 -96.43 -10.04 -19.33
N ARG A 5 -95.85 -10.98 -20.08
CA ARG A 5 -95.26 -12.24 -19.58
C ARG A 5 -93.72 -12.26 -19.71
N LYS A 6 -93.05 -11.12 -19.57
CA LYS A 6 -91.59 -10.97 -19.86
C LYS A 6 -90.76 -10.21 -18.81
N SER A 7 -91.14 -10.20 -17.53
CA SER A 7 -90.37 -9.45 -16.50
C SER A 7 -89.80 -10.27 -15.34
N ASN A 8 -90.04 -11.58 -15.25
CA ASN A 8 -89.67 -12.34 -14.03
C ASN A 8 -88.40 -13.19 -14.16
N GLY A 9 -87.88 -13.43 -15.37
CA GLY A 9 -86.61 -14.15 -15.56
C GLY A 9 -85.37 -13.26 -15.40
N LEU A 10 -85.44 -12.02 -15.89
CA LEU A 10 -84.30 -11.09 -15.86
C LEU A 10 -84.10 -10.47 -14.46
N LEU A 11 -85.19 -10.28 -13.69
CA LEU A 11 -85.13 -9.73 -12.34
C LEU A 11 -84.58 -10.72 -11.31
N LEU A 12 -84.83 -12.03 -11.47
CA LEU A 12 -84.25 -13.08 -10.62
C LEU A 12 -82.77 -13.35 -10.95
N LEU A 13 -82.36 -13.25 -12.22
CA LEU A 13 -80.94 -13.36 -12.63
C LEU A 13 -80.12 -12.13 -12.21
N LEU A 14 -80.71 -10.93 -12.19
CA LEU A 14 -80.07 -9.72 -11.68
C LEU A 14 -80.01 -9.70 -10.14
N LEU A 15 -81.02 -10.23 -9.42
CA LEU A 15 -80.93 -10.38 -7.96
C LEU A 15 -79.89 -11.43 -7.53
N SER A 16 -79.75 -12.55 -8.26
CA SER A 16 -78.73 -13.57 -7.94
C SER A 16 -77.30 -13.12 -8.27
N ALA A 17 -77.13 -12.30 -9.32
CA ALA A 17 -75.84 -11.70 -9.67
C ALA A 17 -75.42 -10.59 -8.70
N VAL A 18 -76.36 -9.77 -8.21
CA VAL A 18 -76.07 -8.73 -7.20
C VAL A 18 -75.84 -9.33 -5.81
N LEU A 19 -76.52 -10.43 -5.45
CA LEU A 19 -76.27 -11.12 -4.17
C LEU A 19 -74.94 -11.90 -4.17
N THR A 20 -74.50 -12.43 -5.33
CA THR A 20 -73.16 -13.03 -5.45
C THR A 20 -72.05 -11.97 -5.55
N LEU A 21 -72.30 -10.78 -6.10
CA LEU A 21 -71.35 -9.65 -6.03
C LEU A 21 -71.26 -9.03 -4.62
N LEU A 22 -72.33 -9.09 -3.82
CA LEU A 22 -72.32 -8.68 -2.40
C LEU A 22 -71.69 -9.75 -1.48
N LEU A 23 -71.70 -11.03 -1.86
CA LEU A 23 -70.99 -12.12 -1.15
C LEU A 23 -69.53 -12.34 -1.61
N LEU A 24 -69.13 -11.78 -2.75
CA LEU A 24 -67.73 -11.67 -3.19
C LEU A 24 -67.06 -10.34 -2.76
N GLY A 25 -67.84 -9.38 -2.26
CA GLY A 25 -67.36 -8.08 -1.75
C GLY A 25 -66.79 -8.11 -0.33
N ALA A 26 -66.83 -9.24 0.37
CA ALA A 26 -66.31 -9.39 1.73
C ALA A 26 -65.17 -10.42 1.86
N SER A 27 -64.47 -10.74 0.77
CA SER A 27 -63.32 -11.65 0.81
C SER A 27 -62.07 -11.13 0.11
N ALA A 28 -61.97 -9.82 -0.10
CA ALA A 28 -60.67 -9.16 -0.10
C ALA A 28 -60.29 -8.86 1.36
N GLN A 29 -59.99 -9.92 2.12
CA GLN A 29 -59.14 -9.78 3.29
C GLN A 29 -57.83 -9.20 2.76
N GLN A 30 -57.69 -7.87 2.83
CA GLN A 30 -56.41 -7.20 2.67
C GLN A 30 -55.49 -7.72 3.78
N ALA A 31 -54.90 -8.88 3.57
CA ALA A 31 -53.67 -9.30 4.23
C ALA A 31 -52.48 -8.55 3.59
N HIS A 32 -52.62 -7.23 3.39
CA HIS A 32 -51.46 -6.36 3.38
C HIS A 32 -51.09 -6.12 4.84
N GLY A 33 -50.33 -7.07 5.39
CA GLY A 33 -49.78 -6.94 6.74
C GLY A 33 -49.10 -5.59 6.86
N ALA A 34 -49.72 -4.68 7.64
CA ALA A 34 -49.24 -3.33 7.82
C ALA A 34 -47.72 -3.34 8.05
N VAL A 35 -46.99 -2.58 7.23
CA VAL A 35 -45.54 -2.52 7.34
C VAL A 35 -45.21 -1.90 8.70
N TYR A 36 -44.80 -2.74 9.65
CA TYR A 36 -44.42 -2.28 10.98
C TYR A 36 -43.39 -1.14 10.90
N ASN A 37 -43.76 0.03 11.44
CA ASN A 37 -42.98 1.26 11.36
C ASN A 37 -42.29 1.65 12.68
N GLY A 38 -42.30 0.77 13.68
CA GLY A 38 -41.64 1.08 14.95
C GLY A 38 -40.11 1.09 14.84
N LYS A 39 -39.45 1.71 15.83
CA LYS A 39 -37.99 1.97 15.83
C LYS A 39 -37.15 0.68 15.83
N TYR A 40 -37.59 -0.32 16.60
CA TYR A 40 -36.88 -1.58 16.76
C TYR A 40 -37.78 -2.78 16.47
N TRP A 41 -37.19 -3.88 16.02
CA TRP A 41 -37.83 -5.18 15.88
C TRP A 41 -36.98 -6.20 16.63
N LEU A 42 -37.56 -6.93 17.58
CA LEU A 42 -36.87 -7.96 18.34
C LEU A 42 -37.13 -9.33 17.72
N LYS A 43 -36.08 -10.07 17.39
CA LYS A 43 -36.19 -11.47 16.96
C LYS A 43 -35.62 -12.37 18.03
N VAL A 44 -36.45 -13.22 18.63
CA VAL A 44 -36.10 -14.15 19.71
C VAL A 44 -35.91 -15.53 19.10
N ASN A 45 -34.66 -15.98 19.03
CA ASN A 45 -34.32 -17.33 18.62
C ASN A 45 -34.23 -18.23 19.86
N LYS A 46 -35.23 -19.10 20.04
CA LYS A 46 -35.32 -20.01 21.18
C LYS A 46 -34.22 -21.07 21.15
N GLN A 47 -33.98 -21.68 19.99
CA GLN A 47 -33.02 -22.78 19.82
C GLN A 47 -31.58 -22.33 20.06
N ALA A 48 -31.19 -21.16 19.52
CA ALA A 48 -29.86 -20.62 19.78
C ALA A 48 -29.77 -19.82 21.10
N SER A 49 -30.90 -19.50 21.73
CA SER A 49 -30.99 -18.71 22.96
C SER A 49 -30.41 -17.30 22.80
N VAL A 50 -30.84 -16.59 21.75
CA VAL A 50 -30.40 -15.23 21.42
C VAL A 50 -31.58 -14.36 21.02
N ILE A 51 -31.63 -13.13 21.54
CA ILE A 51 -32.45 -12.05 20.97
C ILE A 51 -31.57 -11.16 20.11
N THR A 52 -31.96 -10.94 18.86
CA THR A 52 -31.35 -9.91 18.01
C THR A 52 -32.31 -8.74 17.87
N ALA A 53 -31.88 -7.54 18.27
CA ALA A 53 -32.61 -6.30 17.98
C ALA A 53 -32.18 -5.75 16.63
N TYR A 54 -33.15 -5.44 15.78
CA TYR A 54 -32.95 -4.78 14.50
C TYR A 54 -33.44 -3.34 14.59
N ARG A 55 -32.74 -2.42 13.93
CA ARG A 55 -33.16 -1.04 13.74
C ARG A 55 -33.37 -0.78 12.26
N ARG A 56 -34.44 -0.06 11.91
CA ARG A 56 -34.70 0.35 10.53
C ARG A 56 -33.74 1.49 10.15
N THR A 57 -32.95 1.29 9.10
CA THR A 57 -32.00 2.27 8.54
C THR A 57 -32.12 2.22 7.01
N ASN A 58 -32.45 3.34 6.36
CA ASN A 58 -32.64 3.44 4.90
C ASN A 58 -33.62 2.38 4.36
N GLY A 59 -34.79 2.26 4.98
CA GLY A 59 -35.83 1.29 4.60
C GLY A 59 -35.55 -0.17 4.98
N ARG A 60 -34.32 -0.54 5.39
CA ARG A 60 -33.92 -1.92 5.70
C ARG A 60 -33.68 -2.15 7.20
N TRP A 61 -33.98 -3.36 7.68
CA TRP A 61 -33.70 -3.79 9.06
C TRP A 61 -32.24 -4.22 9.19
N LYS A 62 -31.47 -3.50 10.00
CA LYS A 62 -30.07 -3.86 10.32
C LYS A 62 -29.98 -4.35 11.75
N PRO A 63 -29.28 -5.47 12.04
CA PRO A 63 -29.08 -5.91 13.40
C PRO A 63 -28.15 -4.92 14.14
N VAL A 64 -28.51 -4.54 15.35
CA VAL A 64 -27.76 -3.54 16.15
C VAL A 64 -27.36 -4.03 17.54
N ARG A 65 -27.98 -5.11 18.01
CA ARG A 65 -27.74 -5.68 19.33
C ARG A 65 -28.05 -7.18 19.33
N ALA A 66 -27.18 -7.99 19.90
CA ALA A 66 -27.47 -9.36 20.30
C ALA A 66 -27.50 -9.45 21.83
N MET A 67 -28.43 -10.23 22.36
CA MET A 67 -28.66 -10.39 23.80
C MET A 67 -28.81 -11.87 24.10
N LEU A 68 -28.12 -12.35 25.13
CA LEU A 68 -28.26 -13.74 25.57
C LEU A 68 -29.60 -13.89 26.29
N THR A 69 -30.34 -14.96 26.01
CA THR A 69 -31.66 -15.17 26.61
C THR A 69 -31.88 -16.61 27.06
N SER A 70 -32.80 -16.81 27.99
CA SER A 70 -33.35 -18.10 28.38
C SER A 70 -34.86 -18.08 28.20
N THR A 71 -35.32 -18.79 27.18
CA THR A 71 -36.75 -18.97 26.89
C THR A 71 -37.33 -20.12 27.71
N GLY A 72 -38.62 -20.37 27.53
CA GLY A 72 -39.34 -21.48 28.17
C GLY A 72 -38.62 -22.81 27.97
N ALA A 73 -38.47 -23.58 29.05
CA ALA A 73 -38.00 -24.96 28.99
C ALA A 73 -38.95 -25.83 28.13
N PRO A 74 -38.51 -27.01 27.64
CA PRO A 74 -39.36 -27.88 26.82
C PRO A 74 -40.72 -28.22 27.46
N SER A 75 -40.77 -28.33 28.79
CA SER A 75 -42.00 -28.58 29.56
C SER A 75 -42.97 -27.39 29.61
N MET A 76 -42.49 -26.16 29.43
CA MET A 76 -43.29 -24.93 29.39
C MET A 76 -42.78 -23.97 28.31
N PRO A 77 -42.95 -24.32 27.02
CA PRO A 77 -42.23 -23.66 25.95
C PRO A 77 -42.78 -22.25 25.64
N THR A 78 -41.88 -21.32 25.36
CA THR A 78 -42.27 -20.03 24.74
C THR A 78 -42.81 -20.30 23.34
N LYS A 79 -44.04 -19.86 23.04
CA LYS A 79 -44.73 -20.08 21.77
C LYS A 79 -44.10 -19.24 20.65
N SER A 80 -43.80 -19.87 19.53
CA SER A 80 -43.35 -19.17 18.32
C SER A 80 -44.47 -18.30 17.77
N GLY A 81 -44.15 -17.20 17.09
CA GLY A 81 -45.14 -16.29 16.53
C GLY A 81 -44.62 -14.88 16.36
N THR A 82 -45.47 -14.02 15.79
CA THR A 82 -45.23 -12.56 15.75
C THR A 82 -46.19 -11.90 16.71
N TYR A 83 -45.63 -11.11 17.62
CA TYR A 83 -46.32 -10.41 18.69
C TYR A 83 -45.93 -8.93 18.69
N TYR A 84 -46.68 -8.15 19.45
CA TYR A 84 -46.38 -6.73 19.68
C TYR A 84 -46.36 -6.49 21.17
N SER A 85 -45.27 -5.88 21.67
CA SER A 85 -45.14 -5.63 23.09
C SER A 85 -46.27 -4.77 23.61
N SER A 86 -46.66 -4.94 24.87
CA SER A 86 -47.69 -4.11 25.50
C SER A 86 -47.19 -3.53 26.82
N MET A 87 -47.74 -4.00 27.95
CA MET A 87 -47.45 -3.49 29.28
C MET A 87 -45.96 -3.60 29.61
N LYS A 88 -45.41 -2.54 30.21
CA LYS A 88 -44.04 -2.50 30.73
C LYS A 88 -44.05 -2.09 32.19
N ARG A 89 -43.25 -2.76 33.02
CA ARG A 89 -43.09 -2.39 34.43
C ARG A 89 -41.64 -2.52 34.87
N ARG A 90 -41.16 -1.56 35.67
CA ARG A 90 -39.81 -1.59 36.25
C ARG A 90 -39.59 -2.83 37.12
N TRP A 91 -40.59 -3.19 37.89
CA TRP A 91 -40.70 -4.42 38.67
C TRP A 91 -42.08 -5.04 38.43
N LEU A 92 -42.13 -6.33 38.18
CA LEU A 92 -43.36 -7.10 38.13
C LEU A 92 -43.26 -8.24 39.14
N THR A 93 -44.22 -8.33 40.04
CA THR A 93 -44.44 -9.54 40.83
C THR A 93 -45.04 -10.58 39.91
N MET A 94 -44.38 -11.72 39.81
CA MET A 94 -44.80 -12.87 39.05
C MET A 94 -45.07 -13.98 40.08
N SER A 95 -46.11 -14.77 39.85
CA SER A 95 -46.47 -15.84 40.76
C SER A 95 -46.68 -17.11 39.97
N MET A 96 -46.07 -18.20 40.44
CA MET A 96 -46.51 -19.54 40.10
C MET A 96 -47.45 -20.02 41.21
N ASP A 97 -48.69 -20.29 40.80
CA ASP A 97 -49.72 -20.96 41.59
C ASP A 97 -50.10 -20.30 42.93
N GLY A 98 -49.88 -18.98 43.05
CA GLY A 98 -50.25 -18.19 44.23
C GLY A 98 -49.41 -18.46 45.48
N LYS A 99 -48.40 -19.34 45.39
CA LYS A 99 -47.59 -19.82 46.52
C LYS A 99 -46.12 -19.38 46.45
N PHE A 100 -45.61 -19.13 45.23
CA PHE A 100 -44.27 -18.59 45.02
C PHE A 100 -44.36 -17.23 44.34
N PHE A 101 -43.63 -16.25 44.88
CA PHE A 101 -43.52 -14.92 44.30
C PHE A 101 -42.09 -14.69 43.82
N ASP A 102 -41.93 -14.52 42.51
CA ASP A 102 -40.68 -14.10 41.89
C ASP A 102 -40.83 -12.70 41.28
N TYR A 103 -39.73 -11.97 41.19
CA TYR A 103 -39.76 -10.58 40.75
C TYR A 103 -38.92 -10.39 39.49
N GLY A 104 -39.56 -9.91 38.41
CA GLY A 104 -38.86 -9.54 37.17
C GLY A 104 -38.55 -8.05 37.14
N GLN A 105 -37.29 -7.70 36.83
CA GLN A 105 -36.89 -6.32 36.53
C GLN A 105 -37.10 -6.01 35.04
N TYR A 106 -37.46 -4.75 34.76
CA TYR A 106 -37.55 -4.18 33.40
C TYR A 106 -38.38 -5.03 32.44
N THR A 107 -39.62 -5.31 32.85
CA THR A 107 -40.50 -6.24 32.15
C THR A 107 -41.16 -5.59 30.94
N CYS A 108 -41.39 -6.41 29.91
CA CYS A 108 -42.08 -6.06 28.68
C CYS A 108 -42.98 -7.24 28.26
N ARG A 109 -44.31 -7.06 28.32
CA ARG A 109 -45.28 -8.11 28.01
C ARG A 109 -45.27 -8.42 26.51
N VAL A 110 -45.15 -9.70 26.16
CA VAL A 110 -45.14 -10.18 24.77
C VAL A 110 -46.53 -10.66 24.35
N TYR A 111 -47.10 -11.60 25.10
CA TYR A 111 -48.46 -12.13 24.92
C TYR A 111 -48.88 -12.86 26.22
N GLY A 112 -50.17 -13.02 26.49
CA GLY A 112 -50.65 -13.79 27.66
C GLY A 112 -49.93 -13.38 28.95
N GLN A 113 -49.39 -14.35 29.71
CA GLN A 113 -48.53 -14.11 30.88
C GLN A 113 -47.02 -14.24 30.57
N VAL A 114 -46.62 -14.07 29.31
CA VAL A 114 -45.22 -14.18 28.85
C VAL A 114 -44.62 -12.79 28.68
N TYR A 115 -43.49 -12.58 29.36
CA TYR A 115 -42.76 -11.31 29.39
C TYR A 115 -41.31 -11.51 28.93
N ILE A 116 -40.73 -10.50 28.32
CA ILE A 116 -39.27 -10.31 28.31
C ILE A 116 -38.91 -9.56 29.59
N HIS A 117 -38.02 -10.11 30.42
CA HIS A 117 -37.60 -9.51 31.67
C HIS A 117 -36.20 -9.98 32.08
N SER A 118 -35.64 -9.38 33.13
CA SER A 118 -34.39 -9.87 33.75
C SER A 118 -34.54 -11.33 34.20
N VAL A 119 -33.45 -11.97 34.62
CA VAL A 119 -33.58 -13.16 35.48
C VAL A 119 -34.35 -12.76 36.74
N TRP A 120 -35.09 -13.68 37.34
CA TRP A 120 -35.99 -13.37 38.46
C TRP A 120 -35.25 -13.21 39.79
N TYR A 121 -35.83 -12.39 40.66
CA TYR A 121 -35.32 -12.06 41.98
C TYR A 121 -36.23 -12.62 43.07
N TYR A 122 -35.69 -12.91 44.25
CA TYR A 122 -36.47 -13.33 45.43
C TYR A 122 -37.18 -12.17 46.13
N ALA A 123 -36.74 -10.93 45.88
CA ALA A 123 -37.36 -9.70 46.38
C ALA A 123 -37.18 -8.59 45.34
N LYS A 124 -37.93 -7.47 45.46
CA LYS A 124 -37.73 -6.24 44.67
C LYS A 124 -36.47 -5.48 45.11
N ASN A 125 -35.34 -6.17 45.17
CA ASN A 125 -34.06 -5.68 45.66
C ASN A 125 -32.96 -6.09 44.68
N HIS A 126 -32.05 -5.18 44.36
CA HIS A 126 -30.91 -5.43 43.48
C HIS A 126 -30.04 -6.61 43.94
N ALA A 127 -29.91 -6.85 45.25
CA ALA A 127 -29.12 -7.94 45.83
C ALA A 127 -29.80 -9.32 45.84
N ALA A 128 -31.04 -9.40 45.36
CA ALA A 128 -31.87 -10.61 45.48
C ALA A 128 -31.92 -11.45 44.17
N GLN A 129 -30.98 -11.26 43.23
CA GLN A 129 -31.00 -11.98 41.95
C GLN A 129 -30.73 -13.47 42.18
N ALA A 130 -31.58 -14.35 41.68
CA ALA A 130 -31.33 -15.80 41.73
C ALA A 130 -30.08 -16.18 40.92
N THR A 131 -28.99 -16.51 41.61
CA THR A 131 -27.64 -16.66 41.03
C THR A 131 -27.52 -17.89 40.14
N ALA A 132 -28.07 -19.02 40.59
CA ALA A 132 -28.13 -20.26 39.83
C ALA A 132 -28.92 -20.09 38.52
N GLU A 133 -30.00 -19.30 38.56
CA GLU A 133 -30.85 -19.02 37.41
C GLU A 133 -30.18 -18.04 36.44
N PHE A 134 -29.40 -17.08 36.96
CA PHE A 134 -28.58 -16.20 36.13
C PHE A 134 -27.57 -17.01 35.32
N ASN A 135 -26.94 -18.01 35.96
CA ASN A 135 -26.03 -18.91 35.28
C ASN A 135 -26.70 -19.78 34.20
N LYS A 136 -28.03 -19.88 34.13
CA LYS A 136 -28.75 -20.57 33.05
C LYS A 136 -28.95 -19.69 31.81
N LEU A 137 -28.61 -18.40 31.85
CA LEU A 137 -28.69 -17.53 30.67
C LEU A 137 -27.93 -18.13 29.48
N GLY A 138 -28.64 -18.26 28.36
CA GLY A 138 -28.10 -18.87 27.13
C GLY A 138 -28.56 -20.30 26.87
N SER A 139 -29.43 -20.86 27.72
CA SER A 139 -30.19 -22.08 27.47
C SER A 139 -31.66 -21.91 27.91
N PRO A 140 -32.61 -22.68 27.34
CA PRO A 140 -33.99 -22.69 27.80
C PRO A 140 -34.09 -23.09 29.29
N ALA A 141 -34.80 -22.30 30.10
CA ALA A 141 -34.83 -22.50 31.56
C ALA A 141 -36.04 -21.89 32.28
N SER A 142 -36.93 -21.18 31.57
CA SER A 142 -38.05 -20.47 32.21
C SER A 142 -39.37 -21.25 32.13
N HIS A 143 -40.39 -20.76 32.83
CA HIS A 143 -41.79 -21.20 32.72
C HIS A 143 -42.54 -20.45 31.60
N GLY A 144 -41.90 -20.29 30.43
CA GLY A 144 -42.47 -19.66 29.24
C GLY A 144 -42.04 -18.22 28.97
N CYS A 145 -41.57 -17.49 30.00
CA CYS A 145 -41.02 -16.13 29.83
C CYS A 145 -39.68 -16.11 29.09
N ILE A 146 -39.24 -14.93 28.66
CA ILE A 146 -38.00 -14.72 27.92
C ILE A 146 -37.05 -13.95 28.83
N ARG A 147 -36.24 -14.69 29.60
CA ARG A 147 -35.31 -14.10 30.57
C ARG A 147 -34.06 -13.60 29.86
N VAL A 148 -33.53 -12.44 30.27
CA VAL A 148 -32.27 -11.87 29.79
C VAL A 148 -31.48 -11.30 30.98
N SER A 149 -30.24 -10.86 30.76
CA SER A 149 -29.49 -10.12 31.80
C SER A 149 -30.21 -8.82 32.19
N THR A 150 -29.97 -8.29 33.39
CA THR A 150 -30.60 -7.03 33.83
C THR A 150 -30.21 -5.85 32.95
N ALA A 151 -28.97 -5.80 32.43
CA ALA A 151 -28.56 -4.81 31.43
C ALA A 151 -29.39 -4.91 30.14
N ASP A 152 -29.63 -6.11 29.64
CA ASP A 152 -30.40 -6.35 28.42
C ASP A 152 -31.88 -6.04 28.62
N ALA A 153 -32.46 -6.45 29.75
CA ALA A 153 -33.84 -6.15 30.11
C ALA A 153 -34.04 -4.64 30.18
N LYS A 154 -33.13 -3.92 30.85
CA LYS A 154 -33.15 -2.45 30.91
C LYS A 154 -33.04 -1.85 29.52
N TRP A 155 -32.14 -2.33 28.67
CA TRP A 155 -31.99 -1.81 27.31
C TRP A 155 -33.29 -1.96 26.51
N ILE A 156 -33.95 -3.12 26.57
CA ILE A 156 -35.24 -3.35 25.91
C ILE A 156 -36.30 -2.41 26.50
N TYR A 157 -36.37 -2.31 27.83
CA TYR A 157 -37.31 -1.43 28.51
C TYR A 157 -37.12 0.04 28.14
N ASP A 158 -35.89 0.54 28.01
CA ASP A 158 -35.64 1.94 27.68
C ASP A 158 -35.85 2.23 26.18
N ASN A 159 -35.57 1.25 25.30
CA ASN A 159 -35.49 1.49 23.85
C ASN A 159 -36.70 1.01 23.04
N CYS A 160 -37.43 0.01 23.55
CA CYS A 160 -38.57 -0.59 22.86
C CYS A 160 -39.88 -0.11 23.52
N PRO A 161 -40.61 0.83 22.89
CA PRO A 161 -41.92 1.26 23.39
C PRO A 161 -42.96 0.13 23.28
N ALA A 162 -44.14 0.32 23.90
CA ALA A 162 -45.29 -0.53 23.61
C ALA A 162 -45.60 -0.51 22.09
N GLY A 163 -46.11 -1.62 21.57
CA GLY A 163 -46.27 -1.87 20.14
C GLY A 163 -44.99 -2.32 19.43
N THR A 164 -43.88 -2.56 20.14
CA THR A 164 -42.65 -3.06 19.52
C THR A 164 -42.87 -4.45 18.97
N LYS A 165 -42.60 -4.67 17.68
CA LYS A 165 -42.70 -5.98 17.05
C LYS A 165 -41.70 -6.96 17.65
N ILE A 166 -42.18 -8.16 17.99
CA ILE A 166 -41.38 -9.27 18.52
C ILE A 166 -41.70 -10.52 17.70
N THR A 167 -40.68 -11.15 17.11
CA THR A 167 -40.83 -12.43 16.41
C THR A 167 -40.09 -13.52 17.16
N VAL A 168 -40.82 -14.51 17.66
CA VAL A 168 -40.28 -15.68 18.34
C VAL A 168 -40.22 -16.83 17.36
N TYR A 169 -39.04 -17.44 17.22
CA TYR A 169 -38.79 -18.53 16.27
C TYR A 169 -37.70 -19.48 16.79
N SER A 170 -37.44 -20.56 16.06
CA SER A 170 -36.36 -21.51 16.34
C SER A 170 -35.45 -21.65 15.12
N SER A 171 -34.15 -21.57 15.33
CA SER A 171 -33.14 -21.89 14.33
C SER A 171 -31.81 -22.21 15.01
N SER A 172 -31.03 -23.16 14.47
CA SER A 172 -29.67 -23.43 14.95
C SER A 172 -28.71 -22.25 14.72
N LYS A 173 -29.03 -21.35 13.77
CA LYS A 173 -28.23 -20.15 13.48
C LYS A 173 -28.56 -19.04 14.48
N PRO A 174 -27.62 -18.56 15.32
CA PRO A 174 -27.90 -17.57 16.37
C PRO A 174 -28.44 -16.22 15.89
N GLY A 175 -28.21 -15.89 14.62
CA GLY A 175 -28.53 -14.60 14.03
C GLY A 175 -27.27 -13.94 13.47
N PRO A 176 -27.44 -12.82 12.74
CA PRO A 176 -26.36 -12.19 11.98
C PRO A 176 -25.22 -11.60 12.84
N LEU A 177 -25.46 -11.35 14.13
CA LEU A 177 -24.43 -10.89 15.06
C LEU A 177 -23.77 -12.04 15.84
N GLY A 178 -24.31 -13.25 15.77
CA GLY A 178 -23.87 -14.39 16.58
C GLY A 178 -24.43 -14.38 18.02
N LYS A 179 -23.95 -15.34 18.83
CA LYS A 179 -24.36 -15.52 20.24
C LYS A 179 -23.39 -14.82 21.18
N PRO A 180 -23.84 -13.85 22.01
CA PRO A 180 -22.99 -13.25 23.02
C PRO A 180 -22.47 -14.30 24.02
N LEU A 181 -21.25 -14.10 24.52
CA LEU A 181 -20.71 -14.94 25.58
C LEU A 181 -21.46 -14.69 26.89
N GLY A 182 -21.88 -15.76 27.57
CA GLY A 182 -22.49 -15.66 28.89
C GLY A 182 -21.52 -15.13 29.94
N THR A 183 -22.10 -14.56 31.00
CA THR A 183 -21.40 -14.24 32.24
C THR A 183 -21.81 -15.30 33.26
N LYS A 184 -20.84 -15.84 34.00
CA LYS A 184 -21.10 -16.77 35.11
C LYS A 184 -20.76 -16.07 36.42
N VAL A 185 -21.55 -16.34 37.45
CA VAL A 185 -21.37 -15.81 38.80
C VAL A 185 -21.24 -16.95 39.80
N SER A 186 -20.65 -16.65 40.95
CA SER A 186 -20.62 -17.59 42.08
C SER A 186 -22.05 -17.94 42.52
N THR A 187 -22.26 -19.22 42.83
CA THR A 187 -23.48 -19.74 43.45
C THR A 187 -23.28 -20.08 44.92
N ALA A 188 -22.18 -19.62 45.53
CA ALA A 188 -21.93 -19.82 46.97
C ALA A 188 -23.03 -19.22 47.85
N ARG A 189 -23.74 -18.19 47.35
CA ARG A 189 -25.02 -17.75 47.87
C ARG A 189 -26.10 -17.90 46.81
N GLN A 190 -27.31 -18.12 47.29
CA GLN A 190 -28.51 -18.21 46.47
C GLN A 190 -28.86 -16.88 45.78
N GLN A 191 -28.40 -15.75 46.35
CA GLN A 191 -28.75 -14.40 45.92
C GLN A 191 -27.53 -13.47 45.90
N TYR A 192 -27.35 -12.75 44.79
CA TYR A 192 -26.37 -11.67 44.65
C TYR A 192 -26.98 -10.53 43.82
N TRP A 193 -26.20 -9.48 43.57
CA TRP A 193 -26.54 -8.57 42.47
C TRP A 193 -26.33 -9.24 41.12
N ASP A 194 -27.14 -8.86 40.13
CA ASP A 194 -26.87 -9.19 38.75
C ASP A 194 -25.56 -8.49 38.31
N PRO A 195 -24.58 -9.23 37.78
CA PRO A 195 -23.27 -8.70 37.40
C PRO A 195 -23.28 -7.69 36.24
N THR A 196 -24.44 -7.53 35.59
CA THR A 196 -24.67 -6.61 34.49
C THR A 196 -25.53 -5.41 34.89
N ASP A 197 -26.15 -5.43 36.08
CA ASP A 197 -27.05 -4.37 36.52
C ASP A 197 -26.30 -3.02 36.58
N PRO A 198 -26.71 -2.01 35.78
CA PRO A 198 -26.04 -0.72 35.73
C PRO A 198 -26.36 0.18 36.93
N ALA A 199 -27.10 -0.30 37.93
CA ALA A 199 -27.36 0.43 39.16
C ALA A 199 -26.06 0.88 39.85
N LYS A 200 -26.02 2.16 40.24
CA LYS A 200 -24.87 2.77 40.91
C LYS A 200 -24.57 2.01 42.21
N GLY A 201 -23.30 1.67 42.43
CA GLY A 201 -22.86 0.96 43.63
C GLY A 201 -22.94 -0.57 43.55
N ASN A 202 -23.26 -1.15 42.39
CA ASN A 202 -23.22 -2.61 42.20
C ASN A 202 -21.81 -3.17 42.46
N PRO A 203 -21.59 -3.93 43.55
CA PRO A 203 -20.26 -4.44 43.89
C PRO A 203 -19.84 -5.64 43.01
N TYR A 204 -20.76 -6.20 42.23
CA TYR A 204 -20.53 -7.38 41.37
C TYR A 204 -20.51 -7.03 39.87
N TYR A 205 -20.40 -5.75 39.50
CA TYR A 205 -20.47 -5.31 38.10
C TYR A 205 -19.25 -5.77 37.27
N ILE A 206 -19.44 -6.72 36.35
CA ILE A 206 -18.36 -7.38 35.57
C ILE A 206 -18.60 -7.39 34.06
N MET A 207 -19.10 -6.29 33.50
CA MET A 207 -19.24 -6.17 32.05
C MET A 207 -17.86 -6.07 31.37
N ARG A 208 -17.66 -6.72 30.20
CA ARG A 208 -16.39 -6.70 29.41
C ARG A 208 -16.17 -5.42 28.59
N LYS A 209 -15.04 -4.73 28.74
CA LYS A 209 -14.77 -3.44 28.06
C LYS A 209 -14.89 -3.53 26.52
N PRO A 210 -15.16 -2.41 25.82
CA PRO A 210 -15.15 -2.37 24.36
C PRO A 210 -13.86 -2.89 23.75
N VAL A 211 -13.94 -3.45 22.54
CA VAL A 211 -12.79 -3.97 21.81
C VAL A 211 -12.55 -3.10 20.58
N ILE A 212 -11.35 -2.51 20.50
CA ILE A 212 -10.87 -1.82 19.31
C ILE A 212 -10.00 -2.78 18.49
N THR A 213 -10.37 -2.99 17.24
CA THR A 213 -9.60 -3.81 16.29
C THR A 213 -8.96 -2.90 15.26
N VAL A 214 -7.64 -3.07 15.10
CA VAL A 214 -6.89 -2.47 13.99
C VAL A 214 -6.61 -3.59 13.00
N SER A 215 -7.07 -3.43 11.76
CA SER A 215 -6.91 -4.42 10.71
C SER A 215 -5.43 -4.70 10.46
N PRO A 216 -5.02 -5.98 10.30
CA PRO A 216 -3.65 -6.31 9.91
C PRO A 216 -3.30 -5.77 8.52
N LYS A 217 -4.30 -5.50 7.67
CA LYS A 217 -4.11 -4.87 6.34
C LYS A 217 -3.92 -3.35 6.43
N LYS A 218 -4.05 -2.73 7.61
CA LYS A 218 -3.84 -1.29 7.75
C LYS A 218 -2.36 -0.98 7.53
N ARG A 219 -2.09 -0.17 6.51
CA ARG A 219 -0.73 0.19 6.10
C ARG A 219 0.08 0.81 7.26
N THR A 220 1.21 0.19 7.57
CA THR A 220 2.22 0.65 8.54
C THR A 220 3.33 1.47 7.90
N THR A 221 3.44 1.47 6.57
CA THR A 221 4.31 2.37 5.81
C THR A 221 3.46 3.21 4.85
N VAL A 222 3.60 4.52 4.97
CA VAL A 222 2.85 5.53 4.22
C VAL A 222 3.83 6.34 3.37
N ASN A 223 3.49 6.55 2.10
CA ASN A 223 4.36 7.31 1.21
C ASN A 223 4.25 8.80 1.52
N TYR A 224 5.38 9.51 1.47
CA TYR A 224 5.45 10.94 1.67
C TYR A 224 4.43 11.70 0.81
N GLY A 225 3.69 12.62 1.44
CA GLY A 225 2.67 13.46 0.82
C GLY A 225 1.37 12.73 0.42
N SER A 226 1.25 11.42 0.62
CA SER A 226 0.02 10.68 0.28
C SER A 226 -1.11 10.90 1.29
N ARG A 227 -2.37 10.83 0.84
CA ARG A 227 -3.52 10.89 1.74
C ARG A 227 -3.55 9.66 2.65
N TYR A 228 -3.84 9.84 3.93
CA TYR A 228 -3.91 8.75 4.89
C TYR A 228 -5.03 8.95 5.92
N ASN A 229 -6.12 8.20 5.78
CA ASN A 229 -7.24 8.26 6.71
C ASN A 229 -6.96 7.38 7.94
N LEU A 230 -6.85 8.01 9.11
CA LEU A 230 -6.53 7.35 10.36
C LEU A 230 -7.59 6.34 10.80
N LYS A 231 -8.87 6.54 10.49
CA LYS A 231 -9.96 5.64 10.89
C LYS A 231 -10.13 4.43 9.95
N THR A 232 -9.62 4.49 8.72
CA THR A 232 -9.73 3.37 7.78
C THR A 232 -9.05 2.11 8.34
N GLY A 233 -9.78 0.99 8.30
CA GLY A 233 -9.30 -0.28 8.83
C GLY A 233 -9.28 -0.37 10.36
N VAL A 234 -9.96 0.53 11.07
CA VAL A 234 -10.12 0.49 12.53
C VAL A 234 -11.60 0.35 12.85
N THR A 235 -11.94 -0.66 13.65
CA THR A 235 -13.32 -0.91 14.10
C THR A 235 -13.37 -0.97 15.62
N ALA A 236 -14.55 -0.75 16.17
CA ALA A 236 -14.81 -0.94 17.59
C ALA A 236 -16.13 -1.68 17.78
N LYS A 237 -16.16 -2.60 18.74
CA LYS A 237 -17.37 -3.34 19.11
C LYS A 237 -17.53 -3.44 20.61
N ASP A 238 -18.76 -3.43 21.08
CA ASP A 238 -19.06 -3.89 22.43
C ASP A 238 -19.11 -5.43 22.44
N PRO A 239 -18.26 -6.12 23.20
CA PRO A 239 -18.27 -7.58 23.25
C PRO A 239 -19.48 -8.17 24.02
N ASN A 240 -20.23 -7.36 24.77
CA ASN A 240 -21.40 -7.84 25.53
C ASN A 240 -22.63 -7.94 24.65
N SER A 241 -22.80 -7.00 23.71
CA SER A 241 -23.99 -6.94 22.85
C SER A 241 -23.73 -6.97 21.35
N PHE A 242 -22.46 -7.06 20.96
CA PHE A 242 -21.99 -6.99 19.56
C PHE A 242 -22.42 -5.74 18.80
N MET A 243 -22.77 -4.68 19.53
CA MET A 243 -23.07 -3.38 18.95
C MET A 243 -21.81 -2.79 18.29
N ASP A 244 -21.97 -2.29 17.07
CA ASP A 244 -20.92 -1.57 16.36
C ASP A 244 -20.71 -0.18 16.99
N LEU A 245 -19.51 0.00 17.55
CA LEU A 245 -19.06 1.23 18.17
C LEU A 245 -18.14 2.07 17.26
N THR A 246 -17.88 1.62 16.04
CA THR A 246 -16.88 2.22 15.13
C THR A 246 -17.13 3.70 14.88
N LYS A 247 -18.39 4.14 14.76
CA LYS A 247 -18.74 5.55 14.59
C LYS A 247 -18.39 6.44 15.80
N TYR A 248 -18.28 5.86 16.99
CA TYR A 248 -17.94 6.56 18.23
C TYR A 248 -16.42 6.60 18.49
N LEU A 249 -15.61 6.00 17.62
CA LEU A 249 -14.15 6.06 17.74
C LEU A 249 -13.65 7.50 17.69
N LYS A 250 -12.91 7.87 18.74
CA LYS A 250 -12.16 9.11 18.87
C LYS A 250 -10.67 8.83 18.72
N ILE A 251 -9.92 9.84 18.30
CA ILE A 251 -8.47 9.81 18.28
C ILE A 251 -8.02 10.80 19.36
N THR A 252 -7.40 10.30 20.43
CA THR A 252 -7.05 11.10 21.62
C THR A 252 -5.56 11.37 21.73
N GLY A 253 -4.72 10.45 21.23
CA GLY A 253 -3.27 10.59 21.22
C GLY A 253 -2.72 10.61 19.80
N LYS A 254 -1.91 11.62 19.46
CA LYS A 254 -1.14 11.67 18.22
C LYS A 254 0.27 12.11 18.58
N TYR A 255 1.26 11.34 18.19
CA TYR A 255 2.67 11.61 18.47
C TYR A 255 3.52 11.41 17.23
N GLN A 256 4.55 12.24 17.07
CA GLN A 256 5.61 12.10 16.09
C GLN A 256 6.94 11.89 16.81
N TRP A 257 7.75 10.94 16.35
CA TRP A 257 9.10 10.74 16.85
C TRP A 257 10.06 11.78 16.25
N LYS A 258 10.75 12.56 17.10
CA LYS A 258 11.81 13.50 16.72
C LYS A 258 12.95 13.39 17.73
N ASN A 259 14.20 13.41 17.28
CA ASN A 259 15.39 13.37 18.15
C ASN A 259 15.29 12.30 19.26
N HIS A 260 14.93 11.07 18.87
CA HIS A 260 14.77 9.95 19.81
C HIS A 260 13.63 10.05 20.84
N SER A 261 12.71 11.02 20.68
CA SER A 261 11.59 11.26 21.61
C SER A 261 10.25 11.46 20.92
N TRP A 262 9.15 11.06 21.59
CA TRP A 262 7.79 11.27 21.11
C TRP A 262 7.28 12.68 21.45
N LYS A 263 6.92 13.46 20.44
CA LYS A 263 6.27 14.78 20.61
C LYS A 263 4.78 14.68 20.31
N LYS A 264 3.93 15.17 21.22
CA LYS A 264 2.48 15.28 20.99
C LYS A 264 2.20 16.27 19.86
N VAL A 265 1.28 15.93 18.96
CA VAL A 265 0.89 16.76 17.81
C VAL A 265 -0.63 16.90 17.71
N SER A 266 -1.12 18.03 17.20
CA SER A 266 -2.56 18.26 17.00
C SER A 266 -3.13 17.42 15.84
N GLY A 267 -2.30 17.13 14.83
CA GLY A 267 -2.65 16.36 13.64
C GLY A 267 -1.46 15.55 13.12
N ILE A 268 -1.73 14.60 12.22
CA ILE A 268 -0.67 13.88 11.51
C ILE A 268 -0.68 14.32 10.06
N SER A 269 0.48 14.74 9.57
CA SER A 269 0.72 15.11 8.19
C SER A 269 1.73 14.14 7.58
N THR A 270 1.39 13.57 6.43
CA THR A 270 2.29 12.73 5.65
C THR A 270 3.33 13.54 4.85
N LYS A 271 3.29 14.88 4.94
CA LYS A 271 4.37 15.76 4.43
C LYS A 271 5.54 15.91 5.41
N ASN A 272 5.49 15.21 6.54
CA ASN A 272 6.57 15.14 7.51
C ASN A 272 7.02 13.68 7.61
N LEU A 273 8.30 13.43 7.32
CA LEU A 273 8.90 12.10 7.47
C LEU A 273 8.96 11.68 8.95
N GLY A 274 9.02 10.36 9.17
CA GLY A 274 9.27 9.78 10.49
C GLY A 274 8.18 8.84 10.98
N ALA A 275 8.35 8.39 12.22
CA ALA A 275 7.43 7.46 12.88
C ALA A 275 6.31 8.20 13.63
N TYR A 276 5.10 7.66 13.54
CA TYR A 276 3.90 8.20 14.17
C TYR A 276 3.24 7.17 15.07
N LYS A 277 2.62 7.63 16.16
CA LYS A 277 1.78 6.83 17.05
C LYS A 277 0.42 7.49 17.20
N VAL A 278 -0.64 6.74 16.93
CA VAL A 278 -2.04 7.15 17.07
C VAL A 278 -2.69 6.28 18.14
N THR A 279 -3.40 6.91 19.08
CA THR A 279 -4.21 6.20 20.07
C THR A 279 -5.68 6.42 19.77
N TYR A 280 -6.36 5.32 19.46
CA TYR A 280 -7.81 5.27 19.33
C TYR A 280 -8.44 5.08 20.70
N TYR A 281 -9.61 5.67 20.89
CA TYR A 281 -10.38 5.60 22.12
C TYR A 281 -11.86 5.47 21.80
N VAL A 282 -12.57 4.69 22.59
CA VAL A 282 -14.02 4.55 22.49
C VAL A 282 -14.65 4.36 23.86
N ASN A 283 -15.81 4.98 24.06
CA ASN A 283 -16.67 4.75 25.21
C ASN A 283 -17.88 3.94 24.77
N ASP A 284 -18.28 2.96 25.57
CA ASP A 284 -19.57 2.33 25.42
C ASP A 284 -20.69 3.09 26.14
N PRO A 285 -21.95 2.78 25.84
CA PRO A 285 -23.09 3.40 26.51
C PRO A 285 -23.20 3.12 28.02
N TRP A 286 -22.40 2.21 28.58
CA TRP A 286 -22.41 1.84 30.00
C TRP A 286 -21.26 2.48 30.79
N GLY A 287 -20.63 3.51 30.22
CA GLY A 287 -19.59 4.28 30.90
C GLY A 287 -18.21 3.60 30.93
N ARG A 288 -18.02 2.50 30.20
CA ARG A 288 -16.70 1.84 30.10
C ARG A 288 -15.98 2.30 28.86
N SER A 289 -14.66 2.31 28.93
CA SER A 289 -13.80 2.81 27.87
C SER A 289 -12.72 1.81 27.48
N ALA A 290 -12.25 1.93 26.24
CA ALA A 290 -11.12 1.18 25.73
C ALA A 290 -10.25 2.08 24.87
N SER A 291 -8.95 1.78 24.86
CA SER A 291 -7.98 2.45 24.00
C SER A 291 -7.06 1.43 23.31
N LYS A 292 -6.57 1.79 22.12
CA LYS A 292 -5.59 0.99 21.39
C LYS A 292 -4.68 1.89 20.57
N SER A 293 -3.38 1.63 20.63
CA SER A 293 -2.40 2.40 19.85
C SER A 293 -2.01 1.68 18.56
N PHE A 294 -1.72 2.47 17.52
CA PHE A 294 -1.23 2.02 16.23
C PHE A 294 -0.04 2.90 15.81
N ARG A 295 1.00 2.27 15.25
CA ARG A 295 2.20 2.96 14.77
C ARG A 295 2.36 2.78 13.28
N PHE A 296 2.86 3.82 12.61
CA PHE A 296 3.21 3.77 11.19
C PHE A 296 4.31 4.77 10.88
N ASP A 297 5.03 4.52 9.78
CA ASP A 297 6.09 5.38 9.27
C ASP A 297 5.65 6.13 8.02
N VAL A 298 6.11 7.37 7.90
CA VAL A 298 6.07 8.13 6.65
C VAL A 298 7.47 8.11 6.03
N LYS A 299 7.57 7.49 4.86
CA LYS A 299 8.82 7.31 4.11
C LYS A 299 8.66 7.84 2.69
N ASP A 300 9.72 8.39 2.10
CA ASP A 300 9.71 8.78 0.69
C ASP A 300 10.04 7.57 -0.19
N LEU A 301 9.01 6.90 -0.70
CA LEU A 301 9.12 5.75 -1.59
C LEU A 301 9.04 6.15 -3.07
N SER A 302 9.20 7.44 -3.39
CA SER A 302 9.27 7.88 -4.79
C SER A 302 10.52 7.31 -5.48
N LYS A 303 10.37 6.96 -6.76
CA LYS A 303 11.49 6.56 -7.59
C LYS A 303 12.46 7.74 -7.73
N PRO A 304 13.76 7.57 -7.45
CA PRO A 304 14.72 8.64 -7.64
C PRO A 304 14.77 9.14 -9.08
N VAL A 305 15.14 10.40 -9.26
CA VAL A 305 15.34 11.02 -10.57
C VAL A 305 16.81 11.39 -10.72
N ILE A 306 17.45 10.95 -11.81
CA ILE A 306 18.80 11.38 -12.22
C ILE A 306 18.64 12.44 -13.31
N ARG A 307 19.34 13.57 -13.21
CA ARG A 307 19.37 14.67 -14.19
C ARG A 307 20.82 14.98 -14.58
N GLY A 308 21.01 15.53 -15.78
CA GLY A 308 22.33 15.95 -16.28
C GLY A 308 23.21 14.84 -16.85
N ALA A 309 22.85 13.57 -16.69
CA ALA A 309 23.54 12.46 -17.35
C ALA A 309 23.30 12.53 -18.87
N LYS A 310 24.35 12.85 -19.62
CA LYS A 310 24.36 12.94 -21.09
C LYS A 310 25.63 12.29 -21.64
N SER A 311 25.56 11.81 -22.88
CA SER A 311 26.77 11.39 -23.60
C SER A 311 27.60 12.61 -23.97
N VAL A 312 28.92 12.51 -23.82
CA VAL A 312 29.85 13.63 -24.03
C VAL A 312 31.14 13.16 -24.71
N THR A 313 31.84 14.09 -25.35
CA THR A 313 33.23 13.90 -25.75
C THR A 313 34.12 14.57 -24.71
N VAL A 314 35.16 13.88 -24.27
CA VAL A 314 36.15 14.39 -23.31
C VAL A 314 37.56 14.19 -23.87
N THR A 315 38.50 14.97 -23.37
CA THR A 315 39.92 14.79 -23.72
C THR A 315 40.58 13.84 -22.72
N GLU A 316 41.55 13.06 -23.18
CA GLU A 316 42.42 12.27 -22.31
C GLU A 316 43.02 13.14 -21.20
N GLY A 317 43.02 12.62 -19.97
CA GLY A 317 43.42 13.34 -18.77
C GLY A 317 42.32 14.18 -18.13
N GLN A 318 41.17 14.37 -18.79
CA GLN A 318 40.04 15.10 -18.21
C GLN A 318 39.48 14.35 -16.98
N LYS A 319 39.07 15.13 -15.97
CA LYS A 319 38.54 14.62 -14.70
C LYS A 319 37.01 14.69 -14.64
N ASN A 320 36.44 14.06 -13.61
CA ASN A 320 35.05 14.19 -13.17
C ASN A 320 34.01 13.53 -14.09
N ALA A 321 33.77 12.24 -13.84
CA ALA A 321 32.75 11.45 -14.55
C ALA A 321 31.30 11.78 -14.14
N VAL A 322 31.08 12.70 -13.19
CA VAL A 322 29.75 13.09 -12.68
C VAL A 322 29.49 14.60 -12.83
N ALA A 323 30.23 15.28 -13.70
CA ALA A 323 30.05 16.71 -13.97
C ALA A 323 28.59 17.01 -14.40
N GLY A 324 27.92 17.89 -13.67
CA GLY A 324 26.51 18.24 -13.91
C GLY A 324 25.48 17.15 -13.57
N VAL A 325 25.92 15.96 -13.16
CA VAL A 325 25.02 14.85 -12.82
C VAL A 325 24.52 15.00 -11.39
N THR A 326 23.20 15.07 -11.26
CA THR A 326 22.52 15.21 -9.97
C THR A 326 21.43 14.15 -9.82
N ALA A 327 21.07 13.85 -8.57
CA ALA A 327 19.96 12.98 -8.27
C ALA A 327 19.10 13.54 -7.14
N SER A 328 17.80 13.25 -7.18
CA SER A 328 16.84 13.72 -6.17
C SER A 328 15.72 12.70 -5.92
N GLN A 329 15.10 12.84 -4.75
CA GLN A 329 13.78 12.30 -4.41
C GLN A 329 12.89 13.45 -3.91
N LYS A 330 11.60 13.20 -3.66
CA LYS A 330 10.66 14.25 -3.23
C LYS A 330 11.11 14.98 -1.97
N THR A 331 11.79 14.29 -1.06
CA THR A 331 12.21 14.87 0.23
C THR A 331 13.64 15.38 0.26
N GLY A 332 14.35 15.44 -0.87
CA GLY A 332 15.67 16.07 -0.95
C GLY A 332 16.65 15.46 -1.94
N SER A 333 17.87 15.98 -1.92
CA SER A 333 18.95 15.56 -2.79
C SER A 333 19.41 14.12 -2.48
N ARG A 334 19.76 13.41 -3.55
CA ARG A 334 20.39 12.08 -3.54
C ARG A 334 21.66 12.03 -4.38
N THR A 335 22.21 13.18 -4.80
CA THR A 335 23.38 13.25 -5.67
C THR A 335 24.58 12.48 -5.12
N ALA A 336 24.91 12.67 -3.84
CA ALA A 336 26.03 11.95 -3.21
C ALA A 336 25.83 10.43 -3.11
N ALA A 337 24.60 9.94 -3.27
CA ALA A 337 24.27 8.51 -3.23
C ALA A 337 24.34 7.82 -4.61
N ILE A 338 24.68 8.55 -5.67
CA ILE A 338 24.90 7.96 -6.99
C ILE A 338 26.12 7.03 -6.92
N GLN A 339 25.94 5.83 -7.45
CA GLN A 339 27.00 4.87 -7.76
C GLN A 339 27.24 4.88 -9.26
N VAL A 340 28.50 4.84 -9.67
CA VAL A 340 28.92 4.95 -11.08
C VAL A 340 29.66 3.69 -11.48
N LYS A 341 29.20 3.03 -12.54
CA LYS A 341 29.93 1.94 -13.20
C LYS A 341 30.48 2.47 -14.52
N ILE A 342 31.79 2.44 -14.69
CA ILE A 342 32.48 2.78 -15.93
C ILE A 342 33.01 1.49 -16.54
N VAL A 343 32.62 1.18 -17.77
CA VAL A 343 33.21 0.12 -18.59
C VAL A 343 34.10 0.79 -19.61
N GLN A 344 35.39 0.49 -19.55
CA GLN A 344 36.41 1.07 -20.41
C GLN A 344 36.47 0.33 -21.77
N PRO A 345 37.18 0.86 -22.78
CA PRO A 345 37.29 0.23 -24.10
C PRO A 345 37.88 -1.18 -24.09
N ASP A 346 38.78 -1.47 -23.14
CA ASP A 346 39.38 -2.79 -22.90
C ASP A 346 38.47 -3.73 -22.09
N HIS A 347 37.19 -3.37 -21.94
CA HIS A 347 36.17 -4.05 -21.13
C HIS A 347 36.42 -4.07 -19.62
N THR A 348 37.46 -3.41 -19.12
CA THR A 348 37.67 -3.29 -17.68
C THR A 348 36.55 -2.48 -17.02
N VAL A 349 36.15 -2.89 -15.82
CA VAL A 349 35.02 -2.30 -15.09
C VAL A 349 35.51 -1.59 -13.83
N LYS A 350 35.09 -0.34 -13.64
CA LYS A 350 35.29 0.43 -12.42
C LYS A 350 33.94 0.76 -11.79
N ASN A 351 33.71 0.30 -10.56
CA ASN A 351 32.55 0.69 -9.75
C ASN A 351 33.00 1.73 -8.71
N LEU A 352 32.40 2.91 -8.75
CA LEU A 352 32.84 4.10 -8.04
C LEU A 352 31.67 4.73 -7.28
N THR A 353 31.93 5.23 -6.08
CA THR A 353 31.04 6.18 -5.41
C THR A 353 31.00 7.51 -6.16
N TYR A 354 30.00 8.37 -5.87
CA TYR A 354 29.95 9.72 -6.45
C TYR A 354 31.23 10.52 -6.25
N ALA A 355 31.83 10.46 -5.05
CA ALA A 355 33.07 11.17 -4.73
C ALA A 355 34.26 10.64 -5.55
N GLN A 356 34.40 9.31 -5.66
CA GLN A 356 35.44 8.69 -6.47
C GLN A 356 35.26 8.99 -7.97
N ALA A 357 34.02 8.95 -8.47
CA ALA A 357 33.71 9.29 -9.86
C ALA A 357 33.98 10.78 -10.16
N LYS A 358 33.79 11.67 -9.18
CA LYS A 358 34.15 13.09 -9.30
C LYS A 358 35.66 13.30 -9.43
N ALA A 359 36.46 12.45 -8.79
CA ALA A 359 37.92 12.47 -8.88
C ALA A 359 38.49 11.62 -10.04
N TYR A 360 37.65 10.82 -10.72
CA TYR A 360 38.06 9.92 -11.79
C TYR A 360 38.69 10.67 -12.97
N VAL A 361 39.74 10.08 -13.55
CA VAL A 361 40.51 10.63 -14.68
C VAL A 361 40.40 9.68 -15.86
N PHE A 362 40.00 10.20 -17.03
CA PHE A 362 39.89 9.41 -18.26
C PHE A 362 41.26 9.27 -18.93
N ARG A 363 41.93 8.12 -18.75
CA ARG A 363 43.29 7.88 -19.27
C ARG A 363 43.36 7.01 -20.53
N GLN A 364 42.26 6.39 -20.92
CA GLN A 364 42.23 5.52 -22.11
C GLN A 364 41.35 6.16 -23.16
N THR A 365 41.87 6.32 -24.38
CA THR A 365 41.12 6.85 -25.51
C THR A 365 40.09 5.82 -26.00
N GLY A 366 39.04 6.29 -26.68
CA GLY A 366 37.95 5.45 -27.17
C GLY A 366 36.67 5.56 -26.35
N ARG A 367 35.79 4.57 -26.51
CA ARG A 367 34.41 4.62 -26.00
C ARG A 367 34.30 4.01 -24.60
N HIS A 368 33.95 4.84 -23.62
CA HIS A 368 33.61 4.40 -22.26
C HIS A 368 32.09 4.37 -22.08
N THR A 369 31.58 3.29 -21.49
CA THR A 369 30.16 3.21 -21.10
C THR A 369 30.03 3.58 -19.63
N VAL A 370 29.33 4.68 -19.33
CA VAL A 370 29.16 5.19 -17.98
C VAL A 370 27.72 5.00 -17.54
N THR A 371 27.53 4.24 -16.46
CA THR A 371 26.21 3.92 -15.89
C THR A 371 26.07 4.52 -14.51
N TYR A 372 25.12 5.43 -14.34
CA TYR A 372 24.77 6.04 -13.07
C TYR A 372 23.58 5.29 -12.46
N THR A 373 23.71 4.85 -11.22
CA THR A 373 22.62 4.21 -10.47
C THR A 373 22.43 4.93 -9.14
N VAL A 374 21.18 5.23 -8.79
CA VAL A 374 20.82 5.74 -7.47
C VAL A 374 19.65 4.94 -6.91
N THR A 375 19.79 4.51 -5.67
CA THR A 375 18.75 3.79 -4.92
C THR A 375 17.96 4.74 -4.03
N ASN A 376 16.69 4.42 -3.82
CA ASN A 376 15.83 5.14 -2.89
C ASN A 376 16.39 4.97 -1.46
N ARG A 377 16.32 6.06 -0.67
CA ARG A 377 16.86 6.11 0.70
C ARG A 377 16.28 5.08 1.67
N TYR A 378 15.02 4.69 1.48
CA TYR A 378 14.26 3.85 2.42
C TYR A 378 14.00 2.44 1.90
N ASP A 379 14.16 2.20 0.60
CA ASP A 379 13.95 0.91 -0.04
C ASP A 379 14.89 0.76 -1.24
N THR A 380 15.96 -0.03 -1.08
CA THR A 380 17.00 -0.20 -2.11
C THR A 380 16.51 -0.94 -3.36
N SER A 381 15.35 -1.61 -3.32
CA SER A 381 14.74 -2.21 -4.50
C SER A 381 14.27 -1.15 -5.50
N ILE A 382 13.85 0.02 -5.00
CA ILE A 382 13.43 1.15 -5.83
C ILE A 382 14.69 1.92 -6.27
N ARG A 383 15.06 1.77 -7.54
CA ARG A 383 16.26 2.43 -8.10
C ARG A 383 16.00 3.09 -9.44
N ARG A 384 16.88 4.01 -9.81
CA ARG A 384 16.97 4.58 -11.16
C ARG A 384 18.38 4.37 -11.69
N THR A 385 18.46 3.92 -12.94
CA THR A 385 19.70 3.73 -13.68
C THR A 385 19.61 4.52 -14.98
N VAL A 386 20.71 5.17 -15.35
CA VAL A 386 20.88 5.86 -16.63
C VAL A 386 22.27 5.51 -17.16
N THR A 387 22.36 5.07 -18.42
CA THR A 387 23.61 4.74 -19.08
C THR A 387 23.85 5.72 -20.23
N VAL A 388 25.08 6.22 -20.33
CA VAL A 388 25.53 7.17 -21.34
C VAL A 388 26.91 6.77 -21.86
N THR A 389 27.36 7.44 -22.91
CA THR A 389 28.65 7.19 -23.55
C THR A 389 29.58 8.38 -23.40
N PHE A 390 30.79 8.12 -22.94
CA PHE A 390 31.88 9.10 -22.89
C PHE A 390 32.89 8.70 -23.96
N THR A 391 33.10 9.57 -24.96
CA THR A 391 34.10 9.36 -26.01
C THR A 391 35.36 10.13 -25.64
N VAL A 392 36.43 9.41 -25.30
CA VAL A 392 37.71 10.01 -24.91
C VAL A 392 38.60 10.16 -26.14
N LYS A 393 38.92 11.40 -26.51
CA LYS A 393 39.88 11.71 -27.59
C LYS A 393 41.27 11.95 -27.01
N ALA A 394 42.31 11.60 -27.76
CA ALA A 394 43.70 11.89 -27.38
C ALA A 394 43.90 13.40 -27.20
N GLN A 395 44.78 13.78 -26.27
CA GLN A 395 45.11 15.18 -26.03
C GLN A 395 45.87 15.76 -27.25
N PRO A 396 45.48 16.93 -27.78
CA PRO A 396 46.25 17.59 -28.83
C PRO A 396 47.60 18.07 -28.28
N ALA A 397 48.63 18.01 -29.12
CA ALA A 397 49.96 18.57 -28.89
C ALA A 397 50.42 19.35 -30.13
N ASP A 398 51.27 20.34 -29.92
CA ASP A 398 51.94 21.06 -31.00
C ASP A 398 52.93 20.10 -31.68
N VAL A 399 52.86 20.04 -33.00
CA VAL A 399 53.77 19.29 -33.85
C VAL A 399 54.97 20.20 -34.15
N PRO A 400 56.18 19.89 -33.65
CA PRO A 400 57.39 20.62 -33.99
C PRO A 400 57.57 20.67 -35.51
N ASP A 401 58.00 21.83 -36.02
CA ASP A 401 58.56 21.91 -37.38
C ASP A 401 59.98 21.34 -37.34
N VAL A 402 60.19 20.26 -38.08
CA VAL A 402 61.48 19.56 -38.16
C VAL A 402 62.14 19.70 -39.52
N THR A 403 61.66 20.62 -40.35
CA THR A 403 62.25 20.92 -41.66
C THR A 403 63.68 21.43 -41.48
N GLY A 404 64.63 20.91 -42.26
CA GLY A 404 66.06 21.23 -42.18
C GLY A 404 66.85 20.44 -41.14
N MET A 405 66.20 19.69 -40.24
CA MET A 405 66.88 18.81 -39.28
C MET A 405 67.36 17.52 -39.93
N THR A 406 68.35 16.84 -39.32
CA THR A 406 68.69 15.47 -39.69
C THR A 406 67.55 14.51 -39.34
N GLU A 407 67.49 13.34 -39.98
CA GLU A 407 66.49 12.31 -39.68
C GLU A 407 66.46 11.94 -38.18
N ALA A 408 67.63 11.87 -37.54
CA ALA A 408 67.76 11.53 -36.13
C ALA A 408 67.21 12.63 -35.20
N GLU A 409 67.56 13.89 -35.45
CA GLU A 409 67.09 15.04 -34.67
C GLU A 409 65.58 15.24 -34.82
N ALA A 410 65.07 15.17 -36.06
CA ALA A 410 63.64 15.22 -36.36
C ALA A 410 62.88 14.09 -35.65
N GLY A 411 63.45 12.88 -35.70
CA GLY A 411 62.92 11.70 -35.02
C GLY A 411 62.83 11.89 -33.50
N ALA A 412 63.85 12.49 -32.89
CA ALA A 412 63.88 12.77 -31.46
C ALA A 412 62.88 13.87 -31.06
N ALA A 413 62.84 14.99 -31.80
CA ALA A 413 61.94 16.11 -31.55
C ALA A 413 60.46 15.69 -31.59
N LEU A 414 60.07 14.95 -32.63
CA LEU A 414 58.69 14.46 -32.79
C LEU A 414 58.31 13.41 -31.73
N LYS A 415 59.21 12.49 -31.38
CA LYS A 415 58.98 11.51 -30.30
C LYS A 415 58.85 12.19 -28.94
N ASN A 416 59.70 13.18 -28.65
CA ASN A 416 59.65 13.97 -27.42
C ASN A 416 58.34 14.77 -27.30
N ALA A 417 57.83 15.28 -28.43
CA ALA A 417 56.51 15.93 -28.49
C ALA A 417 55.33 14.93 -28.40
N GLY A 418 55.61 13.62 -28.40
CA GLY A 418 54.62 12.56 -28.21
C GLY A 418 54.01 12.02 -29.50
N PHE A 419 54.67 12.18 -30.65
CA PHE A 419 54.24 11.65 -31.94
C PHE A 419 54.98 10.38 -32.33
N ARG A 420 54.34 9.54 -33.15
CA ARG A 420 54.98 8.42 -33.81
C ARG A 420 55.62 8.94 -35.09
N VAL A 421 56.86 8.57 -35.36
CA VAL A 421 57.57 9.04 -36.57
C VAL A 421 57.53 7.96 -37.64
N LYS A 422 57.14 8.33 -38.85
CA LYS A 422 57.32 7.52 -40.06
C LYS A 422 58.32 8.22 -40.96
N VAL A 423 59.21 7.47 -41.60
CA VAL A 423 60.22 8.04 -42.50
C VAL A 423 59.93 7.60 -43.92
N ASP A 424 59.84 8.56 -44.84
CA ASP A 424 59.78 8.31 -46.27
C ASP A 424 61.06 8.83 -46.94
N ARG A 425 61.88 7.88 -47.40
CA ARG A 425 63.15 8.14 -48.12
C ARG A 425 63.02 8.00 -49.63
N LYS A 426 61.83 7.67 -50.15
CA LYS A 426 61.61 7.39 -51.57
C LYS A 426 61.09 8.60 -52.32
N LYS A 427 60.39 9.51 -51.63
CA LYS A 427 59.76 10.68 -52.24
C LYS A 427 60.77 11.67 -52.85
N TYR A 428 61.93 11.85 -52.22
CA TYR A 428 62.96 12.80 -52.68
C TYR A 428 64.31 12.08 -52.82
N VAL A 429 64.50 11.41 -53.96
CA VAL A 429 65.75 10.71 -54.32
C VAL A 429 66.31 11.35 -55.58
N MET A 430 67.51 11.93 -55.49
CA MET A 430 68.12 12.66 -56.60
C MET A 430 69.65 12.68 -56.50
N THR A 431 70.31 12.89 -57.63
CA THR A 431 71.75 13.16 -57.72
C THR A 431 72.07 14.57 -57.22
N ALA A 432 73.34 14.85 -56.92
CA ALA A 432 73.80 16.17 -56.52
C ALA A 432 73.49 17.26 -57.58
N GLU A 433 73.55 16.92 -58.86
CA GLU A 433 73.27 17.83 -59.99
C GLU A 433 71.78 18.11 -60.18
N GLU A 434 70.93 17.10 -60.02
CA GLU A 434 69.47 17.26 -60.03
C GLU A 434 69.00 18.13 -58.86
N LYS A 435 69.61 17.96 -57.69
CA LYS A 435 69.36 18.79 -56.52
C LYS A 435 69.81 20.25 -56.73
N ALA A 436 70.99 20.48 -57.29
CA ALA A 436 71.51 21.83 -57.54
C ALA A 436 70.62 22.63 -58.52
N ARG A 437 69.92 21.94 -59.43
CA ARG A 437 68.93 22.55 -60.36
C ARG A 437 67.56 22.76 -59.74
N ASN A 438 67.27 22.15 -58.58
CA ASN A 438 66.00 22.33 -57.88
C ASN A 438 66.06 23.56 -56.98
N GLN A 439 65.36 24.63 -57.37
CA GLN A 439 65.37 25.91 -56.65
C GLN A 439 64.94 25.80 -55.17
N GLU A 440 64.10 24.83 -54.83
CA GLU A 440 63.58 24.65 -53.45
C GLU A 440 64.47 23.75 -52.58
N LEU A 441 65.29 22.88 -53.19
CA LEU A 441 66.09 21.87 -52.48
C LEU A 441 67.60 22.05 -52.63
N ALA A 442 68.06 23.01 -53.45
CA ALA A 442 69.47 23.29 -53.70
C ALA A 442 70.25 23.58 -52.41
N SER A 443 69.61 24.23 -51.43
CA SER A 443 70.20 24.58 -50.12
C SER A 443 70.09 23.49 -49.05
N ALA A 444 69.27 22.45 -49.25
CA ALA A 444 69.06 21.39 -48.24
C ALA A 444 70.25 20.41 -48.18
N GLY A 445 70.55 19.77 -47.06
CA GLY A 445 71.56 18.71 -47.00
C GLY A 445 71.00 17.35 -47.46
N PHE A 446 71.82 16.46 -48.04
CA PHE A 446 71.41 15.05 -48.12
C PHE A 446 71.24 14.48 -46.69
N ASN A 447 70.31 13.55 -46.52
CA ASN A 447 69.90 12.98 -45.23
C ASN A 447 69.23 13.98 -44.26
N THR A 448 68.72 15.09 -44.76
CA THR A 448 67.91 16.06 -44.00
C THR A 448 66.42 15.98 -44.36
N VAL A 449 65.56 16.37 -43.42
CA VAL A 449 64.11 16.45 -43.63
C VAL A 449 63.78 17.68 -44.45
N VAL A 450 63.07 17.49 -45.56
CA VAL A 450 62.66 18.58 -46.47
C VAL A 450 61.20 18.95 -46.33
N SER A 451 60.37 18.07 -45.78
CA SER A 451 58.97 18.37 -45.45
C SER A 451 58.41 17.33 -44.47
N GLN A 452 57.27 17.65 -43.86
CA GLN A 452 56.53 16.77 -42.97
C GLN A 452 55.03 16.74 -43.31
N SER A 453 54.36 15.63 -42.97
CA SER A 453 52.95 15.40 -43.32
C SER A 453 51.91 16.20 -42.52
N VAL A 454 52.26 16.75 -41.37
CA VAL A 454 51.35 17.47 -40.46
C VAL A 454 52.08 18.67 -39.85
N SER A 455 51.43 19.83 -39.79
CA SER A 455 51.92 21.04 -39.12
C SER A 455 50.85 21.59 -38.17
N GLY A 456 51.24 22.46 -37.23
CA GLY A 456 50.34 23.00 -36.20
C GLY A 456 50.12 22.00 -35.06
N THR A 457 48.87 21.63 -34.76
CA THR A 457 48.54 20.70 -33.66
C THR A 457 48.02 19.36 -34.17
N ALA A 458 48.41 18.27 -33.54
CA ALA A 458 47.84 16.94 -33.79
C ALA A 458 47.61 16.16 -32.48
N PRO A 459 46.70 15.17 -32.45
CA PRO A 459 46.52 14.33 -31.27
C PRO A 459 47.80 13.58 -30.91
N LYS A 460 48.20 13.57 -29.64
CA LYS A 460 49.34 12.78 -29.15
C LYS A 460 49.20 11.31 -29.57
N GLY A 461 50.32 10.70 -29.96
CA GLY A 461 50.40 9.35 -30.50
C GLY A 461 50.09 9.22 -32.00
N SER A 462 49.66 10.30 -32.66
CA SER A 462 49.48 10.32 -34.12
C SER A 462 50.80 10.12 -34.85
N ALA A 463 50.74 9.54 -36.05
CA ALA A 463 51.92 9.37 -36.89
C ALA A 463 52.18 10.65 -37.70
N VAL A 464 53.39 11.19 -37.58
CA VAL A 464 53.92 12.24 -38.46
C VAL A 464 54.95 11.59 -39.38
N THR A 465 54.67 11.61 -40.68
CA THR A 465 55.64 11.21 -41.71
C THR A 465 56.59 12.38 -41.99
N ILE A 466 57.90 12.13 -41.88
CA ILE A 466 58.97 13.01 -42.35
C ILE A 466 59.47 12.53 -43.71
N PHE A 467 59.72 13.46 -44.62
CA PHE A 467 60.25 13.17 -45.94
C PHE A 467 61.72 13.59 -46.00
N VAL A 468 62.62 12.62 -46.24
CA VAL A 468 64.07 12.83 -46.17
C VAL A 468 64.67 12.86 -47.57
N LEU A 469 65.49 13.88 -47.84
CA LEU A 469 66.24 13.98 -49.08
C LEU A 469 67.35 12.93 -49.11
N THR A 470 67.32 12.02 -50.08
CA THR A 470 68.28 10.91 -50.17
C THR A 470 69.11 11.05 -51.44
N GLU A 471 70.41 10.79 -51.34
CA GLU A 471 71.30 10.80 -52.48
C GLU A 471 71.10 9.56 -53.35
N LYS A 472 70.89 9.77 -54.64
CA LYS A 472 70.83 8.70 -55.64
C LYS A 472 72.25 8.28 -55.98
N THR A 473 72.78 7.25 -55.33
CA THR A 473 74.09 6.71 -55.68
C THR A 473 74.05 6.12 -57.09
N ALA A 474 75.02 6.49 -57.92
CA ALA A 474 75.21 5.87 -59.23
C ALA A 474 75.57 4.39 -59.01
N ALA A 475 74.75 3.48 -59.54
CA ALA A 475 75.16 2.08 -59.66
C ALA A 475 76.47 2.03 -60.46
N SER A 476 77.46 1.29 -59.95
CA SER A 476 78.75 1.10 -60.59
C SER A 476 78.60 0.47 -61.98
N SER A 477 78.67 1.29 -63.02
CA SER A 477 78.92 0.81 -64.38
C SER A 477 80.42 0.67 -64.57
N ALA A 478 80.97 -0.47 -64.15
CA ALA A 478 82.28 -0.93 -64.61
C ALA A 478 82.04 -2.05 -65.63
N ASP A 479 81.93 -1.69 -66.90
CA ASP A 479 82.07 -2.59 -68.05
C ASP A 479 83.38 -2.23 -68.77
N PRO A 480 84.46 -3.03 -68.60
CA PRO A 480 85.62 -2.97 -69.47
C PRO A 480 85.60 -4.20 -70.39
N SER A 481 84.73 -4.20 -71.39
CA SER A 481 84.80 -5.16 -72.50
C SER A 481 84.73 -4.46 -73.86
N ARG A 482 85.85 -3.84 -74.27
CA ARG A 482 86.12 -3.59 -75.70
C ARG A 482 87.60 -3.40 -75.99
N THR A 483 88.24 -4.52 -76.36
CA THR A 483 89.37 -4.77 -77.29
C THR A 483 90.13 -6.00 -76.75
N ALA A 484 90.41 -7.10 -77.45
CA ALA A 484 90.28 -7.50 -78.85
C ALA A 484 90.40 -9.03 -78.91
N ALA A 485 89.80 -9.70 -79.91
CA ALA A 485 90.40 -10.83 -80.63
C ALA A 485 89.39 -11.42 -81.63
N ALA A 486 89.88 -11.61 -82.85
CA ALA A 486 89.23 -12.27 -83.97
C ALA A 486 89.09 -13.79 -83.73
N GLY A 487 88.19 -14.42 -84.49
CA GLY A 487 88.21 -15.87 -84.70
C GLY A 487 86.81 -16.47 -84.84
N GLY A 488 86.29 -16.51 -86.06
CA GLY A 488 85.14 -17.33 -86.38
C GLY A 488 85.51 -18.82 -86.43
N SER A 489 84.56 -19.67 -86.09
CA SER A 489 84.35 -20.96 -86.76
C SER A 489 82.99 -21.51 -86.37
N ALA A 490 82.18 -21.79 -87.39
CA ALA A 490 80.96 -22.56 -87.31
C ALA A 490 81.26 -24.06 -87.05
N LEU A 491 80.31 -24.74 -86.39
CA LEU A 491 79.93 -26.17 -86.47
C LEU A 491 78.84 -26.35 -85.39
N ALA A 492 77.55 -26.39 -85.77
CA ALA A 492 76.76 -27.57 -86.18
C ALA A 492 76.20 -28.35 -84.98
N GLY A 493 74.86 -28.46 -84.93
CA GLY A 493 74.09 -29.24 -83.96
C GLY A 493 72.75 -28.60 -83.65
#